data_AF-A0A352SAA2-F1
#
_entry.id   AF-A0A352SAA2-F1
#
_cell.length_a   1.000
_cell.length_b   1.000
_cell.length_c   1.000
_cell.angle_alpha   90.00
_cell.angle_beta   90.00
_cell.angle_gamma   90.00
#
_symmetry.space_group_name_H-M   'P 1'
#
loop_
_entity.id
_entity.type
_entity.pdbx_description
1 polymer ?
#
loop_
_entity_poly.entity_id
_entity_poly.type
_entity_poly.pdbx_seq_one_letter_code
_entity_poly.pdbx_strand_id
1 'polypeptide(L)'
;NDIAMALRTPTPDAEDIKMQYGIAKQAIADPEDMIEVPGVGDRGTRTLSRQALAAVIEPRIEELYSLVHQVVRESGYEELLSSGVVITGGTAMMPGMVELGEDIFLKPVRVGVPEYRGNLHEVVKSPRYSTVMGLLQEGCVQRMRGRKVAVQSGSVK
;
A
#
# COMPACT_ATOMS: atom_id res chain seq x y z
N ASN A 1 -13.46 -5.89 -1.22
CA ASN A 1 -14.93 -5.85 -1.28
C ASN A 1 -15.39 -5.71 -2.73
N ASP A 2 -14.96 -4.66 -3.42
CA ASP A 2 -15.39 -4.36 -4.79
C ASP A 2 -15.12 -5.51 -5.77
N ILE A 3 -13.97 -6.17 -5.64
CA ILE A 3 -13.64 -7.39 -6.39
C ILE A 3 -14.67 -8.50 -6.13
N ALA A 4 -14.96 -8.82 -4.86
CA ALA A 4 -15.93 -9.87 -4.51
C ALA A 4 -17.32 -9.56 -5.06
N MET A 5 -17.76 -8.31 -4.99
CA MET A 5 -19.06 -7.86 -5.50
C MET A 5 -19.12 -7.89 -7.04
N ALA A 6 -18.14 -7.31 -7.71
CA ALA A 6 -18.08 -7.23 -9.17
C ALA A 6 -17.89 -8.62 -9.80
N LEU A 7 -17.01 -9.43 -9.21
CA LEU A 7 -16.71 -10.77 -9.70
C LEU A 7 -17.65 -11.84 -9.16
N ARG A 8 -18.60 -11.48 -8.27
CA ARG A 8 -19.57 -12.41 -7.66
C ARG A 8 -18.87 -13.70 -7.20
N THR A 9 -17.77 -13.53 -6.48
CA THR A 9 -16.89 -14.59 -5.96
C THR A 9 -16.77 -14.42 -4.43
N PRO A 10 -16.57 -15.49 -3.65
CA PRO A 10 -16.39 -15.39 -2.20
C PRO A 10 -15.27 -14.41 -1.81
N THR A 11 -15.42 -13.73 -0.66
CA THR A 11 -14.43 -12.77 -0.18
C THR A 11 -13.00 -13.33 -0.05
N PRO A 12 -12.78 -14.56 0.43
CA PRO A 12 -11.44 -15.16 0.47
C PRO A 12 -10.84 -15.29 -0.94
N ASP A 13 -11.61 -15.82 -1.89
CA ASP A 13 -11.16 -16.00 -3.28
C ASP A 13 -10.87 -14.64 -3.95
N ALA A 14 -11.71 -13.63 -3.68
CA ALA A 14 -11.47 -12.27 -4.16
C ALA A 14 -10.17 -11.67 -3.63
N GLU A 15 -9.81 -11.96 -2.37
CA GLU A 15 -8.55 -11.51 -1.78
C GLU A 15 -7.35 -12.22 -2.41
N ASP A 16 -7.45 -13.52 -2.64
CA ASP A 16 -6.41 -14.30 -3.32
C ASP A 16 -6.21 -13.82 -4.77
N ILE A 17 -7.30 -13.60 -5.51
CA ILE A 17 -7.28 -13.01 -6.86
C ILE A 17 -6.61 -11.63 -6.83
N LYS A 18 -6.94 -10.78 -5.85
CA LYS A 18 -6.32 -9.45 -5.69
C LYS A 18 -4.82 -9.57 -5.45
N MET A 19 -4.40 -10.48 -4.57
CA MET A 19 -2.98 -10.67 -4.23
C MET A 19 -2.17 -11.23 -5.41
N GLN A 20 -2.74 -12.13 -6.20
CA GLN A 20 -2.05 -12.79 -7.31
C GLN A 20 -2.04 -11.97 -8.60
N TYR A 21 -3.18 -11.36 -8.95
CA TYR A 21 -3.39 -10.77 -10.28
C TYR A 21 -3.70 -9.27 -10.25
N GLY A 22 -3.91 -8.69 -9.07
CA GLY A 22 -4.28 -7.29 -8.92
C GLY A 22 -3.28 -6.33 -9.56
N ILE A 23 -3.81 -5.30 -10.19
CA ILE A 23 -3.07 -4.19 -10.76
C ILE A 23 -3.91 -2.93 -10.59
N ALA A 24 -3.29 -1.88 -10.09
CA ALA A 24 -3.98 -0.67 -9.69
C ALA A 24 -4.27 0.27 -10.86
N LYS A 25 -3.52 0.17 -11.97
CA LYS A 25 -3.72 0.99 -13.17
C LYS A 25 -4.04 0.09 -14.35
N GLN A 26 -5.26 0.20 -14.90
CA GLN A 26 -5.76 -0.62 -15.99
C GLN A 26 -4.97 -0.42 -17.28
N ALA A 27 -4.47 0.79 -17.52
CA ALA A 27 -3.75 1.14 -18.74
C ALA A 27 -2.45 0.33 -18.94
N ILE A 28 -1.88 -0.22 -17.87
CA ILE A 28 -0.66 -1.05 -17.91
C ILE A 28 -0.95 -2.55 -17.74
N ALA A 29 -2.22 -2.93 -17.64
CA ALA A 29 -2.63 -4.32 -17.53
C ALA A 29 -2.69 -4.96 -18.91
N ASP A 30 -2.10 -6.16 -19.05
CA ASP A 30 -2.19 -6.93 -20.29
C ASP A 30 -3.64 -7.45 -20.49
N PRO A 31 -4.31 -7.11 -21.62
CA PRO A 31 -5.63 -7.65 -21.93
C PRO A 31 -5.63 -9.14 -22.27
N GLU A 32 -4.49 -9.71 -22.69
CA GLU A 32 -4.36 -11.13 -23.04
C GLU A 32 -4.15 -12.02 -21.82
N ASP A 33 -3.70 -11.45 -20.69
CA ASP A 33 -3.60 -12.15 -19.41
C ASP A 33 -4.99 -12.55 -18.92
N MET A 34 -5.27 -13.85 -18.88
CA MET A 34 -6.54 -14.39 -18.38
C MET A 34 -6.40 -14.93 -16.97
N ILE A 35 -7.43 -14.74 -16.15
CA ILE A 35 -7.50 -15.21 -14.76
C ILE A 35 -8.75 -16.06 -14.54
N GLU A 36 -8.61 -17.09 -13.71
CA GLU A 36 -9.73 -17.94 -13.29
C GLU A 36 -10.38 -17.37 -12.02
N VAL A 37 -11.71 -17.35 -12.01
CA VAL A 37 -12.50 -16.86 -10.88
C VAL A 37 -13.54 -17.89 -10.46
N PRO A 38 -13.47 -18.37 -9.21
CA PRO A 38 -14.49 -19.23 -8.63
C PRO A 38 -15.86 -18.53 -8.61
N GLY A 39 -16.89 -19.25 -9.05
CA GLY A 39 -18.27 -18.79 -8.90
C GLY A 39 -18.80 -18.95 -7.47
N VAL A 40 -19.91 -18.28 -7.17
CA VAL A 40 -20.65 -18.47 -5.91
C VAL A 40 -21.83 -19.42 -6.14
N GLY A 41 -22.03 -20.38 -5.24
CA GLY A 41 -23.11 -21.37 -5.29
C GLY A 41 -22.89 -22.41 -6.39
N ASP A 42 -23.93 -22.71 -7.17
CA ASP A 42 -23.85 -23.69 -8.27
C ASP A 42 -23.19 -23.14 -9.55
N ARG A 43 -22.58 -21.94 -9.47
CA ARG A 43 -21.86 -21.35 -10.61
C ARG A 43 -20.45 -21.92 -10.66
N GLY A 44 -20.09 -22.52 -11.80
CA GLY A 44 -18.73 -22.97 -12.04
C GLY A 44 -17.71 -21.82 -12.16
N THR A 45 -16.44 -22.19 -12.28
CA THR A 45 -15.33 -21.27 -12.54
C THR A 45 -15.51 -20.58 -13.89
N ARG A 46 -15.17 -19.29 -13.94
CA ARG A 46 -15.17 -18.49 -15.18
C ARG A 46 -13.83 -17.81 -15.39
N THR A 47 -13.50 -17.52 -16.63
CA THR A 47 -12.31 -16.77 -17.00
C THR A 47 -12.65 -15.31 -17.29
N LEU A 48 -11.81 -14.38 -16.85
CA LEU A 48 -11.85 -12.98 -17.29
C LEU A 48 -10.43 -12.48 -17.56
N SER A 49 -10.29 -11.37 -18.29
CA SER A 49 -8.98 -10.75 -18.45
C SER A 49 -8.53 -10.06 -17.15
N ARG A 50 -7.22 -10.00 -16.95
CA ARG A 50 -6.59 -9.25 -15.86
C ARG A 50 -6.89 -7.76 -15.98
N GLN A 51 -7.01 -7.24 -17.20
CA GLN A 51 -7.48 -5.88 -17.44
C GLN A 51 -8.91 -5.65 -16.92
N ALA A 52 -9.82 -6.63 -17.03
CA ALA A 52 -11.15 -6.51 -16.46
C ALA A 52 -11.15 -6.54 -14.92
N LEU A 53 -10.20 -7.24 -14.29
CA LEU A 53 -9.95 -7.11 -12.84
C LEU A 53 -9.44 -5.71 -12.50
N ALA A 54 -8.50 -5.18 -13.28
CA ALA A 54 -7.95 -3.84 -13.10
C ALA A 54 -9.04 -2.75 -13.16
N ALA A 55 -10.00 -2.88 -14.08
CA ALA A 55 -11.16 -1.99 -14.21
C ALA A 55 -12.06 -1.95 -12.96
N VAL A 56 -11.94 -2.93 -12.06
CA VAL A 56 -12.61 -2.94 -10.75
C VAL A 56 -11.73 -2.34 -9.66
N ILE A 57 -10.41 -2.55 -9.74
CA ILE A 57 -9.44 -2.11 -8.72
C ILE A 57 -9.13 -0.62 -8.85
N GLU A 58 -8.85 -0.14 -10.06
CA GLU A 58 -8.40 1.23 -10.32
C GLU A 58 -9.35 2.29 -9.74
N PRO A 59 -10.68 2.25 -9.98
CA PRO A 59 -11.58 3.26 -9.43
C PRO A 59 -11.56 3.33 -7.90
N ARG A 60 -11.31 2.20 -7.23
CA ARG A 60 -11.21 2.15 -5.76
C ARG A 60 -9.92 2.77 -5.26
N ILE A 61 -8.80 2.54 -5.95
CA ILE A 61 -7.53 3.17 -5.59
C ILE A 61 -7.57 4.68 -5.92
N GLU A 62 -8.16 5.05 -7.05
CA GLU A 62 -8.41 6.45 -7.43
C GLU A 62 -9.21 7.19 -6.37
N GLU A 63 -10.30 6.59 -5.87
CA GLU A 63 -11.11 7.14 -4.79
C GLU A 63 -10.25 7.37 -3.53
N LEU A 64 -9.45 6.37 -3.11
CA LEU A 64 -8.60 6.47 -1.93
C LEU A 64 -7.53 7.57 -2.08
N TYR A 65 -6.86 7.64 -3.24
CA TYR A 65 -5.88 8.68 -3.52
C TYR A 65 -6.52 10.06 -3.61
N SER A 66 -7.71 10.18 -4.19
CA SER A 66 -8.46 11.44 -4.24
C SER A 66 -8.85 11.94 -2.85
N LEU A 67 -9.29 11.04 -1.97
CA LEU A 67 -9.58 11.38 -0.56
C LEU A 67 -8.32 11.85 0.18
N VAL A 68 -7.20 11.16 -0.01
CA VAL A 68 -5.91 11.55 0.58
C VAL A 68 -5.46 12.91 0.03
N HIS A 69 -5.57 13.13 -1.28
CA HIS A 69 -5.22 14.39 -1.92
C HIS A 69 -6.05 15.51 -1.34
N GLN A 70 -7.37 15.35 -1.22
CA GLN A 70 -8.25 16.33 -0.60
C GLN A 70 -7.81 16.70 0.82
N VAL A 71 -7.52 15.72 1.68
CA VAL A 71 -7.04 15.99 3.05
C VAL A 71 -5.73 16.78 3.06
N VAL A 72 -4.80 16.46 2.15
CA VAL A 72 -3.54 17.21 1.99
C VAL A 72 -3.81 18.66 1.57
N ARG A 73 -4.73 18.88 0.63
CA ARG A 73 -5.11 20.24 0.18
C ARG A 73 -5.72 21.05 1.32
N GLU A 74 -6.68 20.46 2.03
CA GLU A 74 -7.36 21.10 3.17
C GLU A 74 -6.39 21.42 4.33
N SER A 75 -5.31 20.66 4.47
CA SER A 75 -4.27 20.92 5.47
C SER A 75 -3.38 22.13 5.15
N GLY A 76 -3.40 22.65 3.92
CA GLY A 76 -2.55 23.76 3.46
C GLY A 76 -1.10 23.37 3.14
N TYR A 77 -0.75 22.09 3.22
CA TYR A 77 0.63 21.61 2.97
C TYR A 77 0.90 21.17 1.52
N GLU A 78 -0.08 21.24 0.61
CA GLU A 78 0.04 20.77 -0.78
C GLU A 78 1.27 21.37 -1.51
N GLU A 79 1.50 22.67 -1.35
CA GLU A 79 2.63 23.38 -1.97
C GLU A 79 3.98 23.05 -1.31
N LEU A 80 3.96 22.60 -0.04
CA LEU A 80 5.15 22.23 0.72
C LEU A 80 5.64 20.81 0.39
N LEU A 81 4.84 20.01 -0.32
CA LEU A 81 5.20 18.67 -0.81
C LEU A 81 6.09 18.75 -2.05
N SER A 82 7.28 19.34 -1.92
CA SER A 82 8.28 19.44 -2.99
C SER A 82 8.98 18.11 -3.29
N SER A 83 9.02 17.22 -2.30
CA SER A 83 9.74 15.94 -2.37
C SER A 83 8.87 14.76 -2.83
N GLY A 84 7.61 15.01 -3.21
CA GLY A 84 6.68 13.98 -3.65
C GLY A 84 5.97 13.23 -2.50
N VAL A 85 5.37 12.08 -2.84
CA VAL A 85 4.55 11.25 -1.94
C VAL A 85 5.22 9.89 -1.74
N VAL A 86 5.23 9.41 -0.49
CA VAL A 86 5.70 8.06 -0.16
C VAL A 86 4.52 7.22 0.28
N ILE A 87 4.20 6.18 -0.49
CA ILE A 87 3.17 5.20 -0.15
C ILE A 87 3.82 3.96 0.48
N THR A 88 3.12 3.30 1.40
CA THR A 88 3.63 2.10 2.06
C THR A 88 2.47 1.20 2.52
N GLY A 89 2.75 0.15 3.28
CA GLY A 89 1.76 -0.86 3.66
C GLY A 89 1.58 -1.93 2.58
N GLY A 90 0.79 -2.96 2.88
CA GLY A 90 0.69 -4.14 2.02
C GLY A 90 0.13 -3.86 0.62
N THR A 91 -0.89 -2.99 0.52
CA THR A 91 -1.50 -2.63 -0.76
C THR A 91 -0.54 -1.88 -1.69
N ALA A 92 0.44 -1.14 -1.15
CA ALA A 92 1.42 -0.42 -1.96
C ALA A 92 2.35 -1.33 -2.78
N MET A 93 2.33 -2.66 -2.54
CA MET A 93 3.05 -3.63 -3.35
C MET A 93 2.31 -4.03 -4.64
N MET A 94 1.03 -3.64 -4.78
CA MET A 94 0.28 -3.92 -5.99
C MET A 94 0.91 -3.15 -7.18
N PRO A 95 1.13 -3.79 -8.34
CA PRO A 95 1.61 -3.09 -9.54
C PRO A 95 0.67 -1.95 -9.94
N GLY A 96 1.20 -0.85 -10.51
CA GLY A 96 0.39 0.30 -10.93
C GLY A 96 0.10 1.34 -9.84
N MET A 97 0.43 1.07 -8.58
CA MET A 97 0.15 1.98 -7.47
C MET A 97 0.93 3.29 -7.57
N VAL A 98 2.17 3.24 -8.06
CA VAL A 98 3.01 4.43 -8.24
C VAL A 98 2.48 5.26 -9.40
N GLU A 99 2.26 4.63 -10.54
CA GLU A 99 1.82 5.24 -11.78
C GLU A 99 0.45 5.91 -11.63
N LEU A 100 -0.48 5.27 -10.92
CA LEU A 100 -1.79 5.87 -10.62
C LEU A 100 -1.67 7.01 -9.60
N GLY A 101 -0.78 6.86 -8.61
CA GLY A 101 -0.53 7.91 -7.64
C GLY A 101 0.04 9.17 -8.30
N GLU A 102 0.94 9.03 -9.27
CA GLU A 102 1.52 10.15 -10.00
C GLU A 102 0.47 10.90 -10.83
N ASP A 103 -0.46 10.19 -11.46
CA ASP A 103 -1.57 10.80 -12.21
C ASP A 103 -2.47 11.66 -11.30
N ILE A 104 -2.71 11.22 -10.07
CA ILE A 104 -3.64 11.89 -9.14
C ILE A 104 -2.96 12.99 -8.33
N PHE A 105 -1.80 12.72 -7.75
CA PHE A 105 -1.11 13.68 -6.89
C PHE A 105 -0.33 14.73 -7.69
N LEU A 106 -0.12 14.51 -9.01
CA LEU A 106 0.69 15.36 -9.88
C LEU A 106 2.09 15.65 -9.31
N LYS A 107 2.63 14.66 -8.59
CA LYS A 107 3.89 14.70 -7.85
C LYS A 107 4.56 13.33 -7.94
N PRO A 108 5.90 13.24 -7.84
CA PRO A 108 6.59 11.96 -7.82
C PRO A 108 6.06 11.07 -6.70
N VAL A 109 5.75 9.81 -7.01
CA VAL A 109 5.31 8.83 -6.01
C VAL A 109 6.33 7.71 -5.92
N ARG A 110 6.56 7.21 -4.71
CA ARG A 110 7.41 6.03 -4.52
C ARG A 110 6.91 5.14 -3.39
N VAL A 111 7.24 3.86 -3.49
CA VAL A 111 6.99 2.89 -2.43
C VAL A 111 8.10 3.01 -1.37
N GLY A 112 7.70 3.29 -0.14
CA GLY A 112 8.57 3.29 1.04
C GLY A 112 8.67 1.89 1.65
N VAL A 113 9.90 1.46 1.91
CA VAL A 113 10.23 0.22 2.64
C VAL A 113 10.97 0.57 3.94
N PRO A 114 10.75 -0.18 5.03
CA PRO A 114 11.46 0.09 6.28
C PRO A 114 12.96 -0.23 6.11
N GLU A 115 13.82 0.62 6.67
CA GLU A 115 15.25 0.36 6.72
C GLU A 115 15.59 -0.54 7.92
N TYR A 116 16.14 -1.72 7.64
CA TYR A 116 16.60 -2.64 8.66
C TYR A 116 17.88 -3.35 8.19
N ARG A 117 18.93 -3.31 9.03
CA ARG A 117 20.27 -3.84 8.71
C ARG A 117 20.64 -5.08 9.51
N GLY A 118 19.67 -5.72 10.18
CA GLY A 118 19.90 -6.94 10.95
C GLY A 118 19.71 -8.22 10.12
N ASN A 119 19.83 -9.37 10.78
CA ASN A 119 19.80 -10.68 10.13
C ASN A 119 18.47 -10.99 9.41
N LEU A 120 17.38 -10.33 9.79
CA LEU A 120 16.06 -10.49 9.18
C LEU A 120 15.77 -9.48 8.05
N HIS A 121 16.77 -8.76 7.51
CA HIS A 121 16.55 -7.72 6.50
C HIS A 121 15.77 -8.19 5.27
N GLU A 122 16.04 -9.37 4.73
CA GLU A 122 15.30 -9.91 3.59
C GLU A 122 13.81 -10.05 3.87
N VAL A 123 13.44 -10.45 5.09
CA VAL A 123 12.03 -10.57 5.50
C VAL A 123 11.42 -9.19 5.74
N VAL A 124 12.16 -8.29 6.39
CA VAL A 124 11.65 -7.00 6.84
C VAL A 124 11.57 -5.96 5.72
N LYS A 125 12.35 -6.12 4.63
CA LYS A 125 12.40 -5.21 3.47
C LYS A 125 11.14 -5.32 2.59
N SER A 126 9.98 -5.12 3.19
CA SER A 126 8.68 -5.08 2.55
C SER A 126 7.84 -3.95 3.16
N PRO A 127 7.08 -3.20 2.34
CA PRO A 127 6.18 -2.15 2.82
C PRO A 127 5.14 -2.64 3.85
N ARG A 128 4.85 -3.96 3.86
CA ARG A 128 3.98 -4.60 4.85
C ARG A 128 4.43 -4.41 6.30
N TYR A 129 5.74 -4.30 6.52
CA TYR A 129 6.32 -4.22 7.86
C TYR A 129 6.58 -2.78 8.32
N SER A 130 6.28 -1.78 7.49
CA SER A 130 6.59 -0.37 7.78
C SER A 130 6.02 0.10 9.12
N THR A 131 4.76 -0.23 9.43
CA THR A 131 4.13 0.18 10.69
C THR A 131 4.84 -0.40 11.91
N VAL A 132 5.06 -1.72 11.94
CA VAL A 132 5.71 -2.40 13.07
C VAL A 132 7.14 -1.91 13.25
N MET A 133 7.88 -1.74 12.15
CA MET A 133 9.25 -1.24 12.18
C MET A 133 9.33 0.21 12.67
N GLY A 134 8.41 1.07 12.23
CA GLY A 134 8.32 2.45 12.73
C GLY A 134 8.05 2.52 14.23
N LEU A 135 7.15 1.67 14.74
CA LEU A 135 6.86 1.60 16.18
C LEU A 135 8.06 1.10 16.98
N LEU A 136 8.78 0.09 16.48
CA LEU A 136 10.01 -0.41 17.13
C LEU A 136 11.10 0.67 17.16
N GLN A 137 11.29 1.38 16.06
CA GLN A 137 12.26 2.47 15.96
C GLN A 137 11.92 3.59 16.95
N GLU A 138 10.67 4.01 17.02
CA GLU A 138 10.22 5.03 17.97
C GLU A 138 10.43 4.58 19.43
N GLY A 139 10.10 3.32 19.77
CA GLY A 139 10.36 2.76 21.09
C GLY A 139 11.85 2.75 21.46
N CYS A 140 12.73 2.44 20.51
CA CYS A 140 14.18 2.54 20.69
C CYS A 140 14.63 3.99 20.94
N VAL A 141 14.11 4.95 20.18
CA VAL A 141 14.40 6.38 20.33
C VAL A 141 13.95 6.88 21.71
N GLN A 142 12.75 6.53 22.15
CA GLN A 142 12.22 6.92 23.47
C GLN A 142 13.06 6.35 24.61
N ARG A 143 13.46 5.08 24.54
CA ARG A 143 14.36 4.47 25.53
C ARG A 143 15.71 5.19 25.60
N MET A 144 16.28 5.56 24.45
CA MET A 144 17.54 6.32 24.42
C MET A 144 17.38 7.73 25.00
N ARG A 145 16.26 8.41 24.74
CA ARG A 145 15.95 9.72 25.34
C ARG A 145 15.83 9.62 26.87
N GLY A 146 15.06 8.67 27.38
CA GLY A 146 14.93 8.44 28.83
C GLY A 146 16.26 8.09 29.51
N ARG A 147 17.09 7.26 28.85
CA ARG A 147 18.43 6.92 29.35
C ARG A 147 19.37 8.13 29.38
N LYS A 148 19.32 9.04 28.41
CA LYS A 148 20.11 10.29 28.43
C LYS A 148 19.73 11.18 29.61
N VAL A 149 18.43 11.30 29.90
CA VAL A 149 17.94 12.09 31.05
C VAL A 149 18.42 11.49 32.38
N ALA A 150 18.34 10.17 32.55
CA ALA A 150 18.80 9.48 33.77
C ALA A 150 20.33 9.61 33.99
N VAL A 151 21.12 9.57 32.92
CA VAL A 151 22.58 9.75 33.00
C VAL A 151 22.95 11.20 33.35
N GLN A 152 22.24 12.20 32.83
CA GLN A 152 22.47 13.61 33.17
C GLN A 152 22.08 13.94 34.62
N SER A 153 21.00 13.34 35.13
CA SER A 153 20.55 13.55 36.51
C SER A 153 21.37 12.79 37.55
N GLY A 154 22.06 11.71 37.16
CA GLY A 154 23.03 11.00 38.01
C GLY A 154 24.43 11.61 38.06
N SER A 155 24.70 12.69 37.30
CA SER A 155 26.02 13.32 37.22
C SER A 155 26.17 14.62 38.00
N VAL A 156 25.12 15.05 38.74
CA VAL A 156 25.19 16.17 39.67
C VAL A 156 25.62 15.63 41.04
N LYS A 157 26.92 15.67 41.32
CA LYS A 157 27.47 15.65 42.68
C LYS A 157 27.99 17.03 43.00
#